data_AF-A0A2G6L915-F1
#
_entry.id   AF-A0A2G6L915-F1
#
_cell.length_a   1.000
_cell.length_b   1.000
_cell.length_c   1.000
_cell.angle_alpha   90.00
_cell.angle_beta   90.00
_cell.angle_gamma   90.00
#
_symmetry.space_group_name_H-M   'P 1'
#
loop_
_entity.id
_entity.type
_entity.pdbx_description
1 polymer ?
#
loop_
_entity_poly.entity_id
_entity_poly.type
_entity_poly.pdbx_seq_one_letter_code
_entity_poly.pdbx_strand_id
1 'polypeptide(L)'
;MICRYIEANTHLDSCYVEHFLLGITREQIGSRLMYSWNLPDEVVVALRHQKTPTYRGVHSKYSGITFVARNLLAQRGIPLGIAQTIPDGLYHHLGLDPDRAAEVIDELVAAKDEILHMADLLNMAC
;
A
#
# COMPACT_ATOMS: atom_id res chain seq x y z
N MET A 1 -13.47 15.91 -7.49
CA MET A 1 -14.74 15.44 -6.87
C MET A 1 -14.49 14.24 -5.96
N ILE A 2 -13.82 13.17 -6.43
CA ILE A 2 -13.53 11.97 -5.62
C ILE A 2 -12.67 12.21 -4.38
N CYS A 3 -11.64 13.06 -4.46
CA CYS A 3 -10.74 13.35 -3.31
C CYS A 3 -11.52 13.90 -2.11
N ARG A 4 -12.47 14.80 -2.34
CA ARG A 4 -13.33 15.36 -1.27
C ARG A 4 -14.17 14.29 -0.56
N TYR A 5 -14.66 13.30 -1.30
CA TYR A 5 -15.39 12.19 -0.69
C TYR A 5 -14.47 11.29 0.14
N ILE A 6 -13.24 11.05 -0.32
CA ILE A 6 -12.24 10.29 0.45
C ILE A 6 -11.85 11.06 1.73
N GLU A 7 -11.58 12.36 1.62
CA GLU A 7 -11.26 13.26 2.74
C GLU A 7 -12.41 13.37 3.75
N ALA A 8 -13.66 13.37 3.30
CA ALA A 8 -14.82 13.37 4.20
C ALA A 8 -15.06 12.01 4.89
N ASN A 9 -14.52 10.92 4.36
CA ASN A 9 -14.75 9.55 4.85
C ASN A 9 -13.43 8.87 5.24
N THR A 10 -12.62 9.53 6.08
CA THR A 10 -11.32 9.01 6.55
C THR A 10 -11.42 7.72 7.39
N HIS A 11 -12.63 7.37 7.83
CA HIS A 11 -12.96 6.14 8.56
C HIS A 11 -13.32 4.95 7.63
N LEU A 12 -13.31 5.15 6.30
CA LEU A 12 -13.42 4.08 5.32
C LEU A 12 -12.13 3.95 4.47
N ASP A 13 -11.83 2.74 4.02
CA ASP A 13 -10.80 2.56 2.99
C ASP A 13 -11.28 3.20 1.67
N SER A 14 -10.34 3.82 0.95
CA SER A 14 -10.65 4.52 -0.31
C SER A 14 -11.31 3.62 -1.35
N CYS A 15 -11.09 2.30 -1.31
CA CYS A 15 -11.68 1.36 -2.26
C CYS A 15 -13.21 1.36 -2.21
N TYR A 16 -13.82 1.57 -1.04
CA TYR A 16 -15.28 1.62 -0.89
C TYR A 16 -15.85 2.87 -1.53
N VAL A 17 -15.22 4.02 -1.30
CA VAL A 17 -15.62 5.31 -1.89
C VAL A 17 -15.44 5.28 -3.42
N GLU A 18 -14.32 4.76 -3.89
CA GLU A 18 -14.02 4.63 -5.31
C GLU A 18 -15.00 3.69 -6.01
N HIS A 19 -15.25 2.51 -5.44
CA HIS A 19 -16.18 1.55 -6.02
C HIS A 19 -17.62 2.08 -5.99
N PHE A 20 -18.03 2.77 -4.93
CA PHE A 20 -19.36 3.38 -4.85
C PHE A 20 -19.57 4.47 -5.93
N LEU A 21 -18.58 5.32 -6.15
CA LEU A 21 -18.71 6.44 -7.09
C LEU A 21 -18.42 6.05 -8.56
N LEU A 22 -17.51 5.11 -8.80
CA LEU A 22 -16.97 4.80 -10.13
C LEU A 22 -17.16 3.34 -10.56
N GLY A 23 -17.59 2.44 -9.67
CA GLY A 23 -17.65 1.00 -9.92
C GLY A 23 -16.27 0.31 -10.00
N ILE A 24 -15.19 1.06 -9.87
CA ILE A 24 -13.80 0.59 -9.98
C ILE A 24 -12.90 1.26 -8.94
N THR A 25 -11.77 0.63 -8.63
CA THR A 25 -10.79 1.07 -7.61
C THR A 25 -9.49 1.51 -8.26
N ARG A 26 -8.69 2.31 -7.54
CA ARG A 26 -7.35 2.73 -7.98
C ARG A 26 -6.43 1.54 -8.23
N GLU A 27 -6.56 0.46 -7.46
CA GLU A 27 -5.80 -0.76 -7.64
C GLU A 27 -6.16 -1.47 -8.96
N GLN A 28 -7.43 -1.42 -9.38
CA GLN A 28 -7.88 -1.96 -10.67
C GLN A 28 -7.31 -1.18 -11.84
N ILE A 29 -7.48 0.15 -11.85
CA ILE A 29 -7.00 0.99 -12.95
C ILE A 29 -5.47 0.99 -12.99
N GLY A 30 -4.83 1.18 -11.85
CA GLY A 30 -3.37 1.24 -11.73
C GLY A 30 -2.71 -0.04 -12.22
N SER A 31 -3.19 -1.21 -11.77
CA SER A 31 -2.62 -2.49 -12.24
C SER A 31 -2.82 -2.72 -13.74
N ARG A 32 -3.97 -2.31 -14.30
CA ARG A 32 -4.21 -2.36 -15.74
C ARG A 32 -3.27 -1.43 -16.51
N LEU A 33 -2.96 -0.26 -15.98
CA LEU A 33 -1.98 0.65 -16.57
C LEU A 33 -0.57 0.06 -16.53
N MET A 34 -0.13 -0.47 -15.38
CA MET A 34 1.18 -1.13 -15.26
C MET A 34 1.33 -2.29 -16.27
N TYR A 35 0.27 -3.08 -16.45
CA TYR A 35 0.22 -4.14 -17.45
C TYR A 35 0.32 -3.59 -18.88
N SER A 36 -0.42 -2.51 -19.18
CA SER A 36 -0.39 -1.86 -20.50
C SER A 36 0.96 -1.19 -20.81
N TRP A 37 1.75 -0.86 -19.79
CA TRP A 37 3.11 -0.33 -19.93
C TRP A 37 4.16 -1.44 -19.95
N ASN A 38 3.76 -2.71 -20.02
CA ASN A 38 4.65 -3.87 -20.02
C ASN A 38 5.58 -3.92 -18.80
N LEU A 39 5.11 -3.48 -17.62
CA LEU A 39 5.84 -3.71 -16.38
C LEU A 39 5.77 -5.18 -15.95
N PRO A 40 6.75 -5.66 -15.16
CA PRO A 40 6.77 -7.04 -14.67
C PRO A 40 5.49 -7.41 -13.88
N ASP A 41 5.07 -8.67 -14.01
CA ASP A 41 3.86 -9.20 -13.36
C ASP A 41 3.90 -9.07 -11.84
N GLU A 42 5.10 -9.10 -11.24
CA GLU A 42 5.31 -8.83 -9.81
C GLU A 42 4.73 -7.48 -9.40
N VAL A 43 5.00 -6.43 -10.19
CA VAL A 43 4.53 -5.05 -9.93
C VAL A 43 3.03 -4.95 -10.15
N VAL A 44 2.53 -5.56 -11.23
CA VAL A 44 1.11 -5.59 -11.56
C VAL A 44 0.31 -6.24 -10.43
N VAL A 45 0.74 -7.41 -9.97
CA VAL A 45 0.10 -8.18 -8.89
C VAL A 45 0.22 -7.46 -7.56
N ALA A 46 1.41 -6.94 -7.23
CA ALA A 46 1.62 -6.17 -5.99
C ALA A 46 0.61 -5.04 -5.88
N LEU A 47 0.47 -4.25 -6.95
CA LEU A 47 -0.45 -3.11 -6.99
C LEU A 47 -1.92 -3.55 -7.00
N ARG A 48 -2.27 -4.60 -7.77
CA ARG A 48 -3.65 -5.11 -7.91
C ARG A 48 -4.22 -5.60 -6.58
N HIS A 49 -3.39 -6.26 -5.79
CA HIS A 49 -3.80 -7.00 -4.59
C HIS A 49 -3.22 -6.42 -3.29
N GLN A 50 -2.65 -5.20 -3.31
CA GLN A 50 -2.01 -4.57 -2.13
C GLN A 50 -2.94 -4.41 -0.91
N LYS A 51 -4.27 -4.44 -1.10
CA LYS A 51 -5.29 -4.38 -0.03
C LYS A 51 -5.92 -5.74 0.30
N THR A 52 -5.42 -6.83 -0.27
CA THR A 52 -6.01 -8.18 -0.14
C THR A 52 -5.02 -9.11 0.58
N PRO A 53 -5.00 -9.13 1.93
CA PRO A 53 -4.02 -9.92 2.69
C PRO A 53 -4.21 -11.44 2.53
N THR A 54 -5.37 -11.86 2.02
CA THR A 54 -5.73 -13.26 1.74
C THR A 54 -5.36 -13.72 0.32
N TYR A 55 -4.80 -12.84 -0.53
CA TYR A 55 -4.39 -13.24 -1.87
C TYR A 55 -3.25 -14.26 -1.80
N ARG A 56 -3.40 -15.39 -2.52
CA ARG A 56 -2.44 -16.51 -2.54
C ARG A 56 -2.08 -16.96 -3.97
N GLY A 57 -2.37 -16.13 -4.97
CA GLY A 57 -1.98 -16.41 -6.36
C GLY A 57 -0.48 -16.26 -6.60
N VAL A 58 -0.10 -16.36 -7.88
CA VAL A 58 1.28 -16.12 -8.34
C VAL A 58 1.70 -14.71 -7.93
N HIS A 59 2.96 -14.55 -7.51
CA HIS A 59 3.50 -13.26 -7.02
C HIS A 59 2.80 -12.69 -5.76
N SER A 60 2.02 -13.49 -5.03
CA SER A 60 1.31 -13.05 -3.80
C SER A 60 2.21 -12.49 -2.69
N LYS A 61 3.50 -12.87 -2.66
CA LYS A 61 4.46 -12.30 -1.72
C LYS A 61 4.63 -10.78 -1.90
N TYR A 62 4.58 -10.28 -3.13
CA TYR A 62 4.75 -8.86 -3.42
C TYR A 62 3.54 -8.01 -2.98
N SER A 63 2.32 -8.51 -3.15
CA SER A 63 1.14 -7.84 -2.59
C SER A 63 1.12 -7.91 -1.05
N GLY A 64 1.59 -9.04 -0.50
CA GLY A 64 1.67 -9.25 0.95
C GLY A 64 2.64 -8.29 1.63
N ILE A 65 3.86 -8.12 1.09
CA ILE A 65 4.83 -7.19 1.67
C ILE A 65 4.33 -5.74 1.60
N THR A 66 3.69 -5.33 0.49
CA THR A 66 3.09 -3.99 0.38
C THR A 66 1.98 -3.80 1.42
N PHE A 67 1.15 -4.82 1.67
CA PHE A 67 0.14 -4.78 2.71
C PHE A 67 0.76 -4.59 4.11
N VAL A 68 1.77 -5.40 4.45
CA VAL A 68 2.47 -5.31 5.75
C VAL A 68 3.11 -3.94 5.94
N ALA A 69 3.93 -3.50 4.98
CA ALA A 69 4.65 -2.22 5.05
C ALA A 69 3.68 -1.04 5.18
N ARG A 70 2.63 -0.98 4.34
CA ARG A 70 1.62 0.09 4.40
C ARG A 70 0.95 0.16 5.77
N ASN A 71 0.54 -0.98 6.33
CA ASN A 71 -0.18 -1.01 7.59
C ASN A 71 0.72 -0.69 8.79
N LEU A 72 1.98 -1.15 8.81
CA LEU A 72 2.94 -0.77 9.84
C LEU A 72 3.27 0.73 9.81
N LEU A 73 3.40 1.33 8.62
CA LEU A 73 3.57 2.77 8.45
C LEU A 73 2.35 3.55 8.93
N ALA A 74 1.15 3.11 8.56
CA ALA A 74 -0.10 3.74 8.97
C ALA A 74 -0.31 3.70 10.49
N GLN A 75 0.07 2.60 11.16
CA GLN A 75 0.03 2.47 12.62
C GLN A 75 0.96 3.48 13.33
N ARG A 76 2.04 3.92 12.66
CA ARG A 76 2.99 4.92 13.16
C ARG A 76 2.64 6.36 12.76
N GLY A 77 1.42 6.58 12.27
CA GLY A 77 0.90 7.91 11.95
C GLY A 77 1.31 8.45 10.57
N ILE A 78 1.88 7.63 9.69
CA ILE A 78 2.08 8.02 8.29
C ILE A 78 0.71 7.98 7.58
N PRO A 79 0.26 9.07 6.93
CA PRO A 79 -1.11 9.20 6.42
C PRO A 79 -1.33 8.41 5.11
N LEU A 80 -1.35 7.08 5.21
CA LEU A 80 -1.59 6.16 4.09
C LEU A 80 -3.03 5.62 4.06
N GLY A 81 -3.93 6.25 4.81
CA GLY A 81 -5.30 5.79 5.07
C GLY A 81 -5.38 4.89 6.31
N ILE A 82 -6.46 4.13 6.40
CA ILE A 82 -6.75 3.34 7.61
C ILE A 82 -5.79 2.16 7.71
N ALA A 83 -5.19 2.02 8.89
CA ALA A 83 -4.45 0.84 9.26
C ALA A 83 -5.40 -0.34 9.48
N GLN A 84 -5.13 -1.44 8.81
CA GLN A 84 -5.82 -2.71 8.98
C GLN A 84 -4.97 -3.63 9.86
N THR A 85 -5.64 -4.60 10.51
CA THR A 85 -4.93 -5.64 11.25
C THR A 85 -4.17 -6.53 10.29
N ILE A 86 -2.90 -6.80 10.58
CA ILE A 86 -2.04 -7.68 9.79
C ILE A 86 -2.24 -9.11 10.31
N PRO A 87 -2.73 -10.06 9.48
CA PRO A 87 -2.90 -11.44 9.94
C PRO A 87 -1.56 -12.14 10.20
N ASP A 88 -1.44 -12.90 11.29
CA ASP A 88 -0.22 -13.64 11.63
C ASP A 88 0.23 -14.60 10.51
N GLY A 89 -0.75 -15.24 9.85
CA GLY A 89 -0.49 -16.12 8.71
C GLY A 89 0.15 -15.41 7.51
N LEU A 90 0.04 -14.07 7.42
CA LEU A 90 0.72 -13.27 6.39
C LEU A 90 2.21 -13.12 6.70
N TYR A 91 2.59 -12.87 7.96
CA TYR A 91 4.00 -12.87 8.38
C TYR A 91 4.66 -14.21 8.09
N HIS A 92 4.00 -15.32 8.46
CA HIS A 92 4.49 -16.66 8.16
C HIS A 92 4.62 -16.91 6.65
N HIS A 93 3.63 -16.51 5.84
CA HIS A 93 3.68 -16.65 4.37
C HIS A 93 4.85 -15.88 3.74
N LEU A 94 5.18 -14.72 4.30
CA LEU A 94 6.28 -13.88 3.84
C LEU A 94 7.64 -14.31 4.41
N GLY A 95 7.66 -15.15 5.45
CA GLY A 95 8.88 -15.50 6.18
C GLY A 95 9.45 -14.32 6.96
N LEU A 96 8.57 -13.45 7.48
CA LEU A 96 8.93 -12.27 8.24
C LEU A 96 8.74 -12.51 9.73
N ASP A 97 9.68 -12.00 10.51
CA ASP A 97 9.53 -11.85 11.95
C ASP A 97 8.76 -10.53 12.24
N PRO A 98 7.62 -10.57 12.96
CA PRO A 98 6.81 -9.38 13.21
C PRO A 98 7.54 -8.27 13.98
N ASP A 99 8.37 -8.64 14.96
CA ASP A 99 9.10 -7.69 15.81
C ASP A 99 10.19 -7.00 14.99
N ARG A 100 10.96 -7.77 14.22
CA ARG A 100 11.95 -7.22 13.29
C ARG A 100 11.33 -6.35 12.20
N ALA A 101 10.17 -6.74 11.69
CA ALA A 101 9.43 -5.92 10.71
C ALA A 101 8.98 -4.59 11.32
N ALA A 102 8.54 -4.59 12.58
CA ALA A 102 8.20 -3.38 13.31
C ALA A 102 9.43 -2.47 13.51
N GLU A 103 10.55 -3.03 13.97
CA GLU A 103 11.82 -2.31 14.17
C GLU A 103 12.30 -1.59 12.89
N VAL A 104 12.32 -2.31 11.75
CA VAL A 104 12.74 -1.72 10.47
C VAL A 104 11.84 -0.55 10.05
N ILE A 105 10.54 -0.63 10.34
CA ILE A 105 9.61 0.46 10.03
C ILE A 105 9.79 1.62 11.02
N ASP A 106 10.10 1.36 12.29
CA ASP A 106 10.42 2.41 13.27
C ASP A 106 11.67 3.19 12.85
N GLU A 107 12.73 2.51 12.42
CA GLU A 107 13.92 3.15 11.85
C GLU A 107 13.59 4.00 10.62
N LEU A 108 12.76 3.48 9.71
CA LEU A 108 12.33 4.21 8.52
C LEU A 108 11.52 5.48 8.86
N VAL A 109 10.65 5.41 9.87
CA VAL A 109 9.87 6.56 10.35
C VAL A 109 10.76 7.58 11.07
N ALA A 110 11.80 7.13 11.78
CA ALA A 110 12.79 8.05 12.36
C ALA A 110 13.57 8.81 11.27
N ALA A 111 13.80 8.19 10.11
CA ALA A 111 14.42 8.80 8.94
C ALA A 111 13.46 9.58 8.03
N LYS A 112 12.24 9.91 8.50
CA LYS A 112 11.18 10.56 7.70
C LYS A 112 11.63 11.83 6.98
N ASP A 113 12.44 12.67 7.62
CA ASP A 113 12.87 13.94 7.04
C ASP A 113 13.75 13.73 5.79
N GLU A 114 14.61 12.71 5.80
CA GLU A 114 15.41 12.33 4.63
C GLU A 114 14.55 11.83 3.48
N ILE A 115 13.52 11.04 3.79
CA ILE A 115 12.55 10.53 2.80
C ILE A 115 11.76 11.68 2.17
N LEU A 116 11.33 12.66 2.96
CA LEU A 116 10.65 13.85 2.45
C LEU A 116 11.57 14.66 1.55
N HIS A 117 12.85 14.81 1.91
CA HIS A 117 13.83 15.47 1.05
C HIS A 117 14.00 14.75 -0.30
N MET A 118 14.05 13.42 -0.32
CA MET A 118 14.08 12.65 -1.57
C MET A 118 12.82 12.88 -2.44
N ALA A 119 11.65 12.97 -1.81
CA ALA A 119 10.40 13.24 -2.52
C ALA A 119 10.40 14.65 -3.14
N ASP A 120 10.96 15.64 -2.45
CA ASP A 120 11.09 17.01 -2.97
C ASP A 120 12.00 17.08 -4.20
N LEU A 121 13.09 16.31 -4.22
CA LEU A 121 13.98 16.20 -5.39
C LEU A 121 13.26 15.62 -6.62
N LEU A 122 12.37 14.65 -6.43
CA LEU A 122 11.56 14.10 -7.53
C LEU A 122 10.53 15.11 -8.06
N ASN A 123 9.96 15.95 -7.19
CA ASN A 123 9.03 17.00 -7.60
C ASN A 123 9.72 18.16 -8.33
N MET A 124 11.00 18.42 -8.04
CA MET A 124 11.79 19.44 -8.73
C MET A 124 12.31 18.99 -10.10
N ALA A 125 12.33 17.69 -10.38
CA ALA A 125 12.81 17.12 -11.64
C ALA A 125 11.73 16.99 -12.73
N CYS A 126 10.47 17.34 -12.42
CA CYS A 126 9.34 17.37 -13.36
C CYS A 126 8.89 18.79 -13.71
#